data_AF-A0AAN0Z8P4-F1
#
_entry.id   AF-A0AAN0Z8P4-F1
#
_cell.length_a   1.000
_cell.length_b   1.000
_cell.length_c   1.000
_cell.angle_alpha   90.00
_cell.angle_beta   90.00
_cell.angle_gamma   90.00
#
_symmetry.space_group_name_H-M   'P 1'
#
loop_
_entity.id
_entity.type
_entity.pdbx_description
1 polymer ?
#
loop_
_entity_poly.entity_id
_entity_poly.type
_entity_poly.pdbx_seq_one_letter_code
_entity_poly.pdbx_strand_id
1 'polypeptide(L)'
;MPHRVFRLLSAVWVGSLLTIGYAVAPVLFKTLERMTAGSVAAQLFRIEAILGVVCGVLLLALSNQQVRRGISEYRRVRWIVAAMVVCVLVGYFALQPFMNALRVAAMDAGTDIANSPYASRFGMLHGVSSVFYLVESVLGLMLIWRLPARDA
;
A
#
# COMPACT_ATOMS: atom_id res chain seq x y z
N MET A 1 -11.71 -24.84 -0.04
CA MET A 1 -11.19 -23.89 0.97
C MET A 1 -10.18 -22.87 0.44
N PRO A 2 -9.09 -23.20 -0.30
CA PRO A 2 -8.01 -22.25 -0.61
C PRO A 2 -8.47 -21.03 -1.43
N HIS A 3 -9.48 -21.19 -2.30
CA HIS A 3 -10.05 -20.06 -3.06
C HIS A 3 -10.79 -19.05 -2.17
N ARG A 4 -11.46 -19.50 -1.09
CA ARG A 4 -12.17 -18.59 -0.17
C ARG A 4 -11.18 -17.75 0.63
N VAL A 5 -10.11 -18.38 1.12
CA VAL A 5 -9.01 -17.69 1.83
C VAL A 5 -8.32 -16.69 0.90
N PHE A 6 -8.04 -17.07 -0.35
CA PHE A 6 -7.45 -16.18 -1.33
C PHE A 6 -8.30 -14.91 -1.55
N ARG A 7 -9.62 -15.08 -1.75
CA ARG A 7 -10.54 -13.95 -1.92
C ARG A 7 -10.60 -13.08 -0.68
N LEU A 8 -10.67 -13.68 0.51
CA LEU A 8 -10.70 -12.92 1.76
C LEU A 8 -9.44 -12.08 1.95
N LEU A 9 -8.26 -12.67 1.76
CA LEU A 9 -6.98 -11.95 1.86
C LEU A 9 -6.89 -10.82 0.82
N SER A 10 -7.34 -11.08 -0.41
CA SER A 10 -7.36 -10.06 -1.46
C SER A 10 -8.33 -8.92 -1.11
N ALA A 11 -9.52 -9.24 -0.61
CA ALA A 11 -10.51 -8.24 -0.21
C ALA A 11 -10.04 -7.40 0.99
N VAL A 12 -9.38 -8.02 1.97
CA VAL A 12 -8.81 -7.33 3.12
C VAL A 12 -7.75 -6.33 2.67
N TRP A 13 -6.75 -6.78 1.90
CA TRP A 13 -5.65 -5.91 1.47
C TRP A 13 -6.13 -4.82 0.50
N VAL A 14 -6.87 -5.17 -0.56
CA VAL A 14 -7.33 -4.17 -1.53
C VAL A 14 -8.35 -3.21 -0.89
N GLY A 15 -9.22 -3.71 -0.02
CA GLY A 15 -10.19 -2.89 0.69
C GLY A 15 -9.54 -1.89 1.65
N SER A 16 -8.54 -2.33 2.44
CA SER A 16 -7.83 -1.44 3.36
C SER A 16 -7.00 -0.40 2.61
N LEU A 17 -6.29 -0.80 1.54
CA LEU A 17 -5.55 0.08 0.64
C LEU A 17 -6.45 1.21 0.11
N LEU A 18 -7.59 0.87 -0.48
CA LEU A 18 -8.49 1.88 -1.02
C LEU A 18 -9.09 2.77 0.08
N THR A 19 -9.45 2.19 1.22
CA THR A 19 -10.03 2.93 2.34
C THR A 19 -9.03 3.92 2.93
N ILE A 20 -7.80 3.49 3.20
CA ILE A 20 -6.78 4.33 3.84
C ILE A 20 -6.34 5.45 2.92
N GLY A 21 -6.00 5.13 1.66
CA GLY A 21 -5.46 6.12 0.73
C GLY A 21 -6.47 7.13 0.21
N TYR A 22 -7.72 6.71 -0.04
CA TYR A 22 -8.69 7.54 -0.77
C TYR A 22 -9.84 8.05 0.10
N ALA A 23 -10.05 7.51 1.31
CA ALA A 23 -11.06 8.01 2.24
C ALA A 23 -10.43 8.55 3.52
N VAL A 24 -9.65 7.74 4.24
CA VAL A 24 -9.13 8.11 5.57
C VAL A 24 -8.11 9.24 5.47
N ALA A 25 -7.09 9.13 4.61
CA ALA A 25 -6.07 10.16 4.49
C ALA A 25 -6.67 11.54 4.11
N PRO A 26 -7.56 11.67 3.09
CA PRO A 26 -8.22 12.94 2.80
C PRO A 26 -9.04 13.49 3.98
N VAL A 27 -9.76 12.63 4.71
CA VAL A 27 -10.52 13.05 5.89
C VAL A 27 -9.58 13.60 6.96
N LEU A 28 -8.48 12.92 7.27
CA LEU A 28 -7.51 13.40 8.26
C LEU A 28 -6.95 14.78 7.92
N PHE A 29 -6.54 15.01 6.66
CA PHE A 29 -6.01 16.30 6.23
C PHE A 29 -7.07 17.40 6.11
N LYS A 30 -8.36 17.04 6.08
CA LYS A 30 -9.48 17.99 6.11
C LYS A 30 -9.90 18.37 7.52
N THR A 31 -9.81 17.45 8.48
CA THR A 31 -10.39 17.62 9.83
C THR A 31 -9.37 17.94 10.91
N LEU A 32 -8.11 17.60 10.72
CA LEU A 32 -7.05 17.79 11.72
C LEU A 32 -6.03 18.84 11.26
N GLU A 33 -5.29 19.39 12.22
CA GLU A 33 -4.10 20.18 11.94
C GLU A 33 -3.08 19.35 11.14
N ARG A 34 -2.40 19.97 10.18
CA ARG A 34 -1.52 19.30 9.20
C ARG A 34 -0.47 18.38 9.82
N MET A 35 0.14 18.80 10.93
CA MET A 35 1.15 18.01 11.64
C MET A 35 0.55 16.74 12.25
N THR A 36 -0.61 16.88 12.92
CA THR A 36 -1.36 15.76 13.51
C THR A 36 -1.92 14.83 12.44
N ALA A 37 -2.47 15.37 11.35
CA ALA A 37 -2.93 14.57 10.19
C ALA A 37 -1.79 13.73 9.61
N GLY A 38 -0.62 14.35 9.43
CA GLY A 38 0.57 13.68 8.89
C GLY A 38 1.12 12.57 9.78
N SER A 39 1.07 12.73 11.11
CA SER A 39 1.54 11.71 12.06
C SER A 39 0.59 10.51 12.10
N VAL A 40 -0.73 10.74 12.17
CA VAL A 40 -1.73 9.66 12.12
C VAL A 40 -1.71 8.95 10.77
N ALA A 41 -1.64 9.69 9.66
CA ALA A 41 -1.53 9.10 8.33
C ALA A 41 -0.29 8.20 8.21
N ALA A 42 0.87 8.63 8.72
CA ALA A 42 2.09 7.82 8.69
C ALA A 42 1.93 6.50 9.48
N GLN A 43 1.21 6.50 10.60
CA GLN A 43 0.92 5.27 11.34
C GLN A 43 -0.01 4.34 10.56
N LEU A 44 -1.06 4.87 9.93
CA LEU A 44 -1.98 4.09 9.09
C LEU A 44 -1.28 3.47 7.88
N PHE A 45 -0.45 4.24 7.18
CA PHE A 45 0.33 3.71 6.05
C PHE A 45 1.36 2.67 6.49
N ARG A 46 1.92 2.76 7.70
CA ARG A 46 2.75 1.70 8.27
C ARG A 46 1.98 0.41 8.48
N ILE A 47 0.78 0.50 9.06
CA ILE A 47 -0.10 -0.65 9.29
C ILE A 47 -0.47 -1.27 7.94
N GLU A 48 -0.87 -0.45 6.97
CA GLU A 48 -1.20 -0.88 5.61
C GLU A 48 -0.02 -1.57 4.93
N ALA A 49 1.20 -1.04 5.04
CA ALA A 49 2.38 -1.65 4.45
C ALA A 49 2.70 -3.03 5.06
N ILE A 50 2.56 -3.17 6.38
CA ILE A 50 2.75 -4.47 7.05
C ILE A 50 1.65 -5.45 6.63
N LEU A 51 0.39 -5.01 6.64
CA LEU A 51 -0.75 -5.80 6.19
C LEU A 51 -0.54 -6.28 4.75
N GLY A 52 -0.15 -5.38 3.85
CA GLY A 52 0.10 -5.69 2.44
C GLY A 52 1.23 -6.70 2.25
N VAL A 53 2.33 -6.61 3.00
CA VAL A 53 3.39 -7.63 2.98
C VAL A 53 2.88 -8.98 3.46
N VAL A 54 2.16 -9.03 4.60
CA VAL A 54 1.62 -10.29 5.14
C VAL A 54 0.62 -10.93 4.17
N CYS A 55 -0.35 -10.16 3.68
CA CYS A 55 -1.31 -10.62 2.69
C CYS A 55 -0.62 -11.05 1.40
N GLY A 56 0.34 -10.29 0.91
CA GLY A 56 1.11 -10.58 -0.30
C GLY A 56 1.90 -11.88 -0.21
N VAL A 57 2.62 -12.12 0.89
CA VAL A 57 3.35 -13.38 1.11
C VAL A 57 2.40 -14.57 1.11
N LEU A 58 1.27 -14.47 1.83
CA LEU A 58 0.27 -15.54 1.88
C LEU A 58 -0.37 -15.80 0.51
N LEU A 59 -0.73 -14.75 -0.23
CA LEU A 59 -1.31 -14.85 -1.58
C LEU A 59 -0.32 -15.44 -2.59
N LEU A 60 0.96 -15.09 -2.50
CA LEU A 60 2.03 -15.68 -3.32
C LEU A 60 2.23 -17.16 -3.01
N ALA A 61 2.24 -17.54 -1.73
CA ALA A 61 2.35 -18.94 -1.31
C ALA A 61 1.17 -19.77 -1.85
N LEU A 62 -0.07 -19.28 -1.67
CA LEU A 62 -1.27 -19.92 -2.20
C LEU A 62 -1.25 -20.00 -3.73
N SER A 63 -0.87 -18.91 -4.43
CA SER A 63 -0.77 -18.91 -5.89
C SER A 63 0.25 -19.93 -6.39
N ASN A 64 1.43 -19.99 -5.76
CA ASN A 64 2.47 -20.96 -6.13
C ASN A 64 2.01 -22.41 -5.92
N GLN A 65 1.30 -22.70 -4.82
CA GLN A 65 0.74 -24.02 -4.58
C GLN A 65 -0.26 -24.42 -5.68
N GLN A 66 -1.13 -23.50 -6.10
CA GLN A 66 -2.14 -23.77 -7.13
C GLN A 66 -1.53 -23.88 -8.54
N VAL A 67 -0.50 -23.11 -8.85
CA VAL A 67 0.28 -23.24 -10.10
C VAL A 67 0.98 -24.60 -10.16
N ARG A 68 1.59 -25.06 -9.05
CA ARG A 68 2.22 -26.39 -8.96
C ARG A 68 1.21 -27.54 -9.14
N ARG A 69 -0.06 -27.30 -8.82
CA ARG A 69 -1.17 -28.24 -9.05
C ARG A 69 -1.73 -28.19 -10.48
N GLY A 70 -1.13 -27.41 -11.39
CA GLY A 70 -1.51 -27.35 -12.80
C GLY A 70 -2.61 -26.34 -13.14
N ILE A 71 -3.07 -25.52 -12.18
CA ILE A 71 -4.13 -24.52 -12.44
C ILE A 71 -3.49 -23.26 -13.03
N SER A 72 -3.52 -23.15 -14.35
CA SER A 72 -2.81 -22.11 -15.12
C SER A 72 -3.30 -20.68 -14.83
N GLU A 73 -4.56 -20.50 -14.42
CA GLU A 73 -5.14 -19.19 -14.11
C GLU A 73 -4.38 -18.46 -12.99
N TYR A 74 -3.87 -19.19 -12.00
CA TYR A 74 -3.10 -18.62 -10.88
C TYR A 74 -1.73 -18.08 -11.31
N ARG A 75 -1.25 -18.38 -12.53
CA ARG A 75 0.03 -17.87 -13.03
C ARG A 75 -0.02 -16.36 -13.25
N ARG A 76 -1.11 -15.83 -13.82
CA ARG A 76 -1.27 -14.38 -14.04
C ARG A 76 -1.50 -13.66 -12.72
N VAL A 77 -2.38 -14.21 -11.88
CA VAL A 77 -2.67 -13.70 -10.54
C VAL A 77 -1.40 -13.57 -9.69
N ARG A 78 -0.52 -14.57 -9.71
CA ARG A 78 0.77 -14.52 -9.01
C ARG A 78 1.61 -13.30 -9.38
N TRP A 79 1.69 -12.96 -10.66
CA TRP A 79 2.49 -11.82 -11.13
C TRP A 79 1.87 -10.48 -10.73
N ILE A 80 0.53 -10.37 -10.72
CA ILE A 80 -0.16 -9.18 -10.21
C ILE A 80 0.16 -8.99 -8.72
N VAL A 81 0.01 -10.05 -7.91
CA VAL A 81 0.33 -10.01 -6.47
C VAL A 81 1.80 -9.68 -6.25
N ALA A 82 2.72 -10.25 -7.03
CA ALA A 82 4.15 -9.95 -6.92
C ALA A 82 4.43 -8.47 -7.23
N ALA A 83 3.79 -7.90 -8.26
CA ALA A 83 3.92 -6.49 -8.59
C ALA A 83 3.37 -5.58 -7.48
N MET A 84 2.23 -5.94 -6.87
CA MET A 84 1.68 -5.22 -5.70
C MET A 84 2.65 -5.25 -4.52
N VAL A 85 3.23 -6.41 -4.19
CA VAL A 85 4.25 -6.51 -3.12
C VAL A 85 5.45 -5.61 -3.41
N VAL A 86 5.94 -5.57 -4.65
CA VAL A 86 7.02 -4.65 -5.04
C VAL A 86 6.61 -3.20 -4.84
N CYS A 87 5.37 -2.82 -5.16
CA CYS A 87 4.87 -1.47 -4.91
C CYS A 87 4.89 -1.12 -3.41
N VAL A 88 4.48 -2.03 -2.52
CA VAL A 88 4.56 -1.81 -1.06
C VAL A 88 6.00 -1.66 -0.60
N LEU A 89 6.89 -2.55 -1.05
CA LEU A 89 8.29 -2.55 -0.63
C LEU A 89 9.01 -1.27 -1.07
N VAL A 90 8.79 -0.82 -2.29
CA VAL A 90 9.41 0.42 -2.78
C VAL A 90 8.69 1.65 -2.23
N GLY A 91 7.36 1.70 -2.37
CA GLY A 91 6.52 2.83 -2.01
C GLY A 91 6.58 3.18 -0.52
N TYR A 92 6.66 2.17 0.35
CA TYR A 92 6.77 2.37 1.80
C TYR A 92 8.18 2.07 2.31
N PHE A 93 8.66 0.81 2.25
CA PHE A 93 9.87 0.43 2.99
C PHE A 93 11.15 1.09 2.45
N ALA A 94 11.24 1.34 1.14
CA ALA A 94 12.38 2.05 0.56
C ALA A 94 12.27 3.57 0.70
N LEU A 95 11.11 4.17 0.44
CA LEU A 95 10.96 5.64 0.41
C LEU A 95 10.68 6.28 1.78
N GLN A 96 9.96 5.59 2.67
CA GLN A 96 9.55 6.12 3.97
C GLN A 96 10.74 6.56 4.87
N PRO A 97 11.87 5.83 4.94
CA PRO A 97 13.02 6.27 5.75
C PRO A 97 13.55 7.64 5.32
N PHE A 98 13.62 7.92 4.02
CA PHE A 98 14.07 9.21 3.49
C PHE A 98 13.08 10.33 3.81
N MET A 99 11.78 10.08 3.64
CA MET A 99 10.74 11.05 4.04
C MET A 99 10.79 11.36 5.54
N ASN A 100 11.01 10.34 6.37
CA ASN A 100 11.12 10.51 7.82
C ASN A 100 12.37 11.29 8.22
N ALA A 101 13.51 11.04 7.57
CA ALA A 101 14.74 11.79 7.81
C ALA A 101 14.55 13.30 7.55
N LEU A 102 13.85 13.68 6.48
CA LEU A 102 13.52 15.08 6.19
C LEU A 102 12.58 15.68 7.24
N ARG A 103 11.59 14.93 7.73
CA ARG A 103 10.69 15.39 8.81
C ARG A 103 11.45 15.63 10.11
N VAL A 104 12.31 14.70 10.51
CA VAL A 104 13.15 14.85 11.71
C VAL A 104 14.05 16.07 11.59
N ALA A 105 14.71 16.25 10.44
CA ALA A 105 15.57 17.42 10.20
C ALA A 105 14.81 18.76 10.25
N ALA A 106 13.55 18.80 9.79
CA ALA A 106 12.70 19.99 9.91
C ALA A 106 12.32 20.28 11.37
N MET A 107 11.96 19.22 12.12
CA MET A 107 11.62 19.31 13.55
C MET A 107 12.80 19.78 14.40
N ASP A 108 14.00 19.25 14.15
CA ASP A 108 15.23 19.66 14.85
C ASP A 108 15.58 21.14 14.59
N ALA A 109 15.17 21.67 13.43
CA ALA A 109 15.28 23.09 13.10
C ALA A 109 14.14 23.94 13.70
N GLY A 110 13.23 23.36 14.48
CA GLY A 110 12.10 24.05 15.10
C GLY A 110 10.99 24.47 14.14
N THR A 111 10.92 23.82 12.96
CA THR A 111 9.95 24.14 11.91
C THR A 111 9.16 22.91 11.48
N ASP A 112 8.03 23.09 10.80
CA ASP A 112 7.34 22.00 10.14
C ASP A 112 7.95 21.70 8.76
N ILE A 113 7.70 20.50 8.24
CA ILE A 113 8.25 20.10 6.93
C ILE A 113 7.81 21.04 5.80
N ALA A 114 6.62 21.63 5.90
CA ALA A 114 6.03 22.49 4.87
C ALA A 114 6.70 23.88 4.80
N ASN A 115 7.12 24.46 5.93
CA ASN A 115 7.84 25.73 5.95
C ASN A 115 9.37 25.57 6.02
N SER A 116 9.86 24.33 5.98
CA SER A 116 11.30 24.03 5.97
C SER A 116 11.92 24.08 4.56
N PRO A 117 13.25 24.24 4.44
CA PRO A 117 13.98 24.08 3.17
C PRO A 117 13.83 22.68 2.54
N TYR A 118 13.34 21.69 3.29
CA TYR A 118 13.18 20.30 2.86
C TYR A 118 11.82 20.03 2.18
N ALA A 119 10.92 21.01 2.15
CA ALA A 119 9.55 20.86 1.65
C ALA A 119 9.50 20.29 0.22
N SER A 120 10.34 20.79 -0.69
CA SER A 120 10.37 20.36 -2.09
C SER A 120 10.83 18.90 -2.25
N ARG A 121 11.90 18.51 -1.55
CA ARG A 121 12.42 17.13 -1.55
C ARG A 121 11.42 16.17 -0.93
N PHE A 122 10.78 16.57 0.18
CA PHE A 122 9.72 15.79 0.79
C PHE A 122 8.54 15.61 -0.16
N GLY A 123 8.09 16.69 -0.82
CA GLY A 123 7.02 16.64 -1.81
C GLY A 123 7.33 15.72 -3.00
N MET A 124 8.56 15.72 -3.49
CA MET A 124 9.01 14.81 -4.55
C MET A 124 8.96 13.33 -4.10
N LEU A 125 9.55 13.01 -2.95
CA LEU A 125 9.52 11.65 -2.40
C LEU A 125 8.09 11.18 -2.12
N HIS A 126 7.27 12.06 -1.55
CA HIS A 126 5.86 11.79 -1.32
C HIS A 126 5.15 11.51 -2.64
N GLY A 127 5.33 12.35 -3.67
CA GLY A 127 4.74 12.14 -4.99
C GLY A 127 5.14 10.81 -5.62
N VAL A 128 6.42 10.42 -5.54
CA VAL A 128 6.87 9.10 -6.02
C VAL A 128 6.19 7.98 -5.25
N SER A 129 6.10 8.06 -3.92
CA SER A 129 5.38 7.07 -3.11
C SER A 129 3.89 6.99 -3.47
N SER A 130 3.26 8.13 -3.78
CA SER A 130 1.85 8.20 -4.21
C SER A 130 1.64 7.51 -5.55
N VAL A 131 2.59 7.58 -6.48
CA VAL A 131 2.52 6.85 -7.76
C VAL A 131 2.57 5.34 -7.52
N PHE A 132 3.48 4.86 -6.65
CA PHE A 132 3.49 3.43 -6.28
C PHE A 132 2.18 3.00 -5.65
N TYR A 133 1.63 3.81 -4.75
CA TYR A 133 0.34 3.55 -4.10
C TYR A 133 -0.83 3.50 -5.11
N LEU A 134 -0.84 4.42 -6.09
CA LEU A 134 -1.83 4.46 -7.17
C LEU A 134 -1.73 3.22 -8.06
N VAL A 135 -0.52 2.85 -8.48
CA VAL A 135 -0.27 1.65 -9.29
C VAL A 135 -0.70 0.40 -8.53
N GLU A 136 -0.35 0.30 -7.24
CA GLU A 136 -0.81 -0.80 -6.37
C GLU A 136 -2.33 -0.86 -6.28
N SER A 137 -3.01 0.29 -6.17
CA SER A 137 -4.47 0.37 -6.12
C SER A 137 -5.11 -0.16 -7.40
N VAL A 138 -4.57 0.21 -8.57
CA VAL A 138 -5.03 -0.29 -9.87
C VAL A 138 -4.80 -1.79 -10.00
N LEU A 139 -3.62 -2.28 -9.59
CA LEU A 139 -3.32 -3.71 -9.57
C LEU A 139 -4.24 -4.49 -8.62
N GLY A 140 -4.57 -3.92 -7.46
CA GLY A 140 -5.50 -4.48 -6.49
C GLY A 140 -6.92 -4.61 -7.06
N LEU A 141 -7.43 -3.57 -7.72
CA LEU A 141 -8.70 -3.63 -8.42
C LEU A 141 -8.68 -4.68 -9.54
N MET A 142 -7.59 -4.75 -10.31
CA MET A 142 -7.39 -5.78 -11.34
C MET A 142 -7.37 -7.20 -10.74
N LEU A 143 -6.74 -7.38 -9.57
CA LEU A 143 -6.72 -8.64 -8.85
C LEU A 143 -8.15 -9.08 -8.49
N ILE A 144 -8.94 -8.18 -7.89
CA ILE A 144 -10.33 -8.45 -7.52
C ILE A 144 -11.18 -8.79 -8.75
N TRP A 145 -11.05 -8.01 -9.83
CA TRP A 145 -11.79 -8.23 -11.08
C TRP A 145 -11.49 -9.59 -11.72
N ARG A 146 -10.26 -10.09 -11.56
CA ARG A 146 -9.82 -11.36 -12.14
C ARG A 146 -10.17 -12.58 -11.28
N LEU A 147 -10.64 -12.40 -10.04
CA LEU A 147 -11.07 -13.51 -9.22
C LEU A 147 -12.40 -14.02 -9.76
N PRO A 148 -12.51 -15.31 -10.18
CA PRO A 148 -13.77 -15.84 -10.68
C PRO A 148 -14.84 -15.61 -9.63
N ALA A 149 -16.01 -15.03 -9.96
CA ALA A 149 -17.17 -15.17 -9.10
C ALA A 149 -17.56 -16.65 -9.16
N ARG A 150 -17.91 -17.27 -8.02
CA ARG A 150 -18.53 -18.60 -8.13
C ARG A 150 -19.95 -18.30 -8.60
N ASP A 151 -20.29 -18.68 -9.82
CA ASP A 151 -21.67 -18.94 -10.17
C ASP A 151 -22.21 -19.90 -9.09
N ALA A 152 -23.24 -19.43 -8.38
CA ALA A 152 -23.89 -20.13 -7.29
C ALA A 152 -24.74 -21.28 -7.82
#